data_AF-A0A0G0XE57-F1
#
_entry.id   AF-A0A0G0XE57-F1
#
_cell.length_a   1.000
_cell.length_b   1.000
_cell.length_c   1.000
_cell.angle_alpha   90.00
_cell.angle_beta   90.00
_cell.angle_gamma   90.00
#
_symmetry.space_group_name_H-M   'P 1'
#
loop_
_entity.id
_entity.type
_entity.pdbx_description
1 polymer ?
#
loop_
_entity_poly.entity_id
_entity_poly.type
_entity_poly.pdbx_seq_one_letter_code
_entity_poly.pdbx_strand_id
1 'polypeptide(L)'
;MNTDMINKRMKIIEDIQAELNKLKTHYEEALENDAGFQKVQEEVEKVKEEYKEKQEKILTNNAYKAINDQLKEKRLELKEQKEALSQELVDYYREHGTPEIEDNDGNVKRMKFSVRLVS
;
A
#
# COMPACT_ATOMS: atom_id res chain seq x y z
N MET A 1 -5.16 -17.20 29.66
CA MET A 1 -4.52 -16.43 28.57
C MET A 1 -5.22 -15.09 28.48
N ASN A 2 -4.47 -14.03 28.20
CA ASN A 2 -4.81 -12.64 28.55
C ASN A 2 -5.80 -11.97 27.58
N THR A 3 -6.95 -12.60 27.34
CA THR A 3 -8.02 -12.09 26.47
C THR A 3 -8.54 -10.74 26.94
N ASP A 4 -8.56 -10.49 28.24
CA ASP A 4 -9.00 -9.20 28.80
C ASP A 4 -8.07 -8.05 28.41
N MET A 5 -6.74 -8.24 28.41
CA MET A 5 -5.83 -7.21 27.90
C MET A 5 -5.92 -7.05 26.38
N ILE A 6 -6.17 -8.14 25.63
CA ILE A 6 -6.35 -8.07 24.17
C ILE A 6 -7.63 -7.27 23.85
N ASN A 7 -8.75 -7.58 24.49
CA ASN A 7 -10.02 -6.85 24.33
C ASN A 7 -9.91 -5.39 24.77
N LYS A 8 -9.22 -5.11 25.89
CA LYS A 8 -8.94 -3.74 26.33
C LYS A 8 -8.13 -2.97 25.29
N ARG A 9 -7.10 -3.59 24.70
CA ARG A 9 -6.31 -2.98 23.63
C ARG A 9 -7.13 -2.75 22.36
N MET A 10 -7.98 -3.70 21.96
CA MET A 10 -8.90 -3.54 20.82
C MET A 10 -9.81 -2.32 21.03
N LYS A 11 -10.45 -2.20 22.20
CA LYS A 11 -11.31 -1.06 22.52
C LYS A 11 -10.55 0.27 22.47
N ILE A 12 -9.35 0.34 23.04
CA ILE A 12 -8.50 1.55 22.95
C ILE A 12 -8.20 1.90 21.49
N ILE A 13 -7.89 0.90 20.65
CA ILE A 13 -7.64 1.12 19.22
C ILE A 13 -8.90 1.65 18.52
N GLU A 14 -10.07 1.08 18.80
CA GLU A 14 -11.35 1.55 18.25
C GLU A 14 -11.66 3.00 18.64
N ASP A 15 -11.48 3.34 19.92
CA ASP A 15 -11.68 4.70 20.44
C ASP A 15 -10.73 5.70 19.75
N ILE A 16 -9.43 5.36 19.65
CA ILE A 16 -8.42 6.18 18.95
C ILE A 16 -8.75 6.30 17.46
N GLN A 17 -9.17 5.21 16.80
CA GLN A 17 -9.52 5.24 15.38
C GLN A 17 -10.73 6.14 15.11
N ALA A 18 -11.73 6.11 15.98
CA ALA A 18 -12.89 6.99 15.89
C ALA A 18 -12.50 8.47 16.08
N GLU A 19 -11.62 8.77 17.04
CA GLU A 19 -11.10 10.12 17.24
C GLU A 19 -10.26 10.60 16.06
N LEU A 20 -9.37 9.76 15.53
CA LEU A 20 -8.58 10.06 14.33
C LEU A 20 -9.47 10.38 13.12
N ASN A 21 -10.54 9.60 12.91
CA ASN A 21 -11.47 9.85 11.80
C ASN A 21 -12.16 11.22 11.96
N LYS A 22 -12.59 11.58 13.18
CA LYS A 22 -13.19 12.90 13.45
C LYS A 22 -12.22 14.04 13.20
N LEU A 23 -10.99 13.93 13.73
CA LEU A 23 -9.95 14.93 13.53
C LEU A 23 -9.60 15.09 12.05
N LYS A 24 -9.55 13.98 11.32
CA LYS A 24 -9.32 13.98 9.88
C LYS A 24 -10.43 14.74 9.15
N THR A 25 -11.70 14.44 9.42
CA THR A 25 -12.82 15.15 8.80
C THR A 25 -12.79 16.64 9.11
N HIS A 26 -12.58 17.04 10.36
CA HIS A 26 -12.47 18.46 10.70
C HIS A 26 -11.29 19.17 10.04
N TYR A 27 -10.16 18.47 9.90
CA TYR A 27 -9.00 19.00 9.19
C TYR A 27 -9.28 19.17 7.70
N GLU A 28 -9.92 18.18 7.06
CA GLU A 28 -10.34 18.24 5.66
C GLU A 28 -11.35 19.38 5.43
N GLU A 29 -12.36 19.52 6.29
CA GLU A 29 -13.31 20.63 6.26
C GLU A 29 -12.61 21.99 6.40
N ALA A 30 -11.61 22.11 7.27
CA ALA A 30 -10.86 23.36 7.44
C ALA A 30 -10.07 23.73 6.19
N LEU A 31 -9.48 22.75 5.51
CA LEU A 31 -8.80 22.95 4.23
C LEU A 31 -9.79 23.32 3.12
N GLU A 32 -10.90 22.58 3.01
CA GLU A 32 -11.92 22.83 1.99
C GLU A 32 -12.56 24.21 2.12
N ASN A 33 -12.66 24.77 3.33
CA ASN A 33 -13.20 26.10 3.56
C ASN A 33 -12.18 27.23 3.36
N ASP A 34 -10.88 26.92 3.21
CA ASP A 34 -9.86 27.94 2.97
C ASP A 34 -9.80 28.32 1.48
N ALA A 35 -10.07 29.59 1.17
CA ALA A 35 -10.10 30.09 -0.20
C ALA A 35 -8.73 30.06 -0.90
N GLY A 36 -7.61 30.06 -0.15
CA GLY A 36 -6.28 29.89 -0.71
C GLY A 36 -6.03 28.45 -1.13
N PHE A 37 -6.41 27.50 -0.28
CA PHE A 37 -6.33 26.07 -0.54
C PHE A 37 -7.20 25.65 -1.73
N GLN A 38 -8.45 26.13 -1.80
CA GLN A 38 -9.35 25.86 -2.94
C GLN A 38 -8.73 26.28 -4.28
N LYS A 39 -8.13 27.47 -4.34
CA LYS A 39 -7.46 27.96 -5.57
C LYS A 39 -6.29 27.07 -5.98
N VAL A 40 -5.44 26.69 -5.02
CA VAL A 40 -4.32 25.79 -5.29
C VAL A 40 -4.83 24.42 -5.73
N GLN A 41 -5.93 23.93 -5.14
CA GLN A 41 -6.54 22.66 -5.53
C GLN A 41 -7.04 22.70 -6.99
N GLU A 42 -7.72 23.77 -7.40
CA GLU A 42 -8.14 23.97 -8.80
C GLU A 42 -6.94 24.01 -9.76
N GLU A 43 -5.85 24.69 -9.37
CA GLU A 43 -4.62 24.72 -10.17
C GLU A 43 -3.98 23.33 -10.29
N VAL A 44 -3.92 22.57 -9.20
CA VAL A 44 -3.42 21.20 -9.19
C VAL A 44 -4.27 20.29 -10.07
N GLU A 45 -5.59 20.45 -10.06
CA GLU A 45 -6.51 19.69 -10.92
C GLU A 45 -6.25 19.99 -12.40
N LYS A 46 -6.14 21.27 -12.78
CA LYS A 46 -5.78 21.67 -14.15
C LYS A 46 -4.45 21.07 -14.59
N VAL A 47 -3.42 21.14 -13.74
CA VAL A 47 -2.10 20.56 -14.04
C VAL A 47 -2.18 19.04 -14.17
N LYS A 48 -2.98 18.35 -13.34
CA LYS A 48 -3.20 16.91 -13.45
C LYS A 48 -3.91 16.52 -14.74
N GLU A 49 -4.89 17.30 -15.17
CA GLU A 49 -5.56 17.09 -16.46
C GLU A 49 -4.59 17.28 -17.62
N GLU A 50 -3.84 18.38 -17.64
CA GLU A 50 -2.79 18.60 -18.65
C GLU A 50 -1.74 17.49 -18.66
N TYR A 51 -1.33 17.01 -17.48
CA TYR A 51 -0.40 15.91 -17.33
C TYR A 51 -0.97 14.63 -17.97
N LYS A 52 -2.23 14.29 -17.67
CA LYS A 52 -2.90 13.12 -18.24
C LYS A 52 -3.01 13.24 -19.76
N GLU A 53 -3.44 14.38 -20.29
CA GLU A 53 -3.53 14.60 -21.73
C GLU A 53 -2.17 14.46 -22.44
N LYS A 54 -1.11 15.05 -21.86
CA LYS A 54 0.25 14.91 -22.39
C LYS A 54 0.73 13.47 -22.32
N GLN A 55 0.45 12.77 -21.23
CA GLN A 55 0.78 11.36 -21.07
C GLN A 55 0.05 10.50 -22.10
N GLU A 56 -1.25 10.72 -22.32
CA GLU A 56 -2.04 10.02 -23.34
C GLU A 56 -1.49 10.29 -24.74
N LYS A 57 -1.16 11.54 -25.07
CA LYS A 57 -0.51 11.90 -26.35
C LYS A 57 0.86 11.25 -26.55
N ILE A 58 1.61 10.99 -25.48
CA ILE A 58 2.87 10.23 -25.57
C ILE A 58 2.57 8.75 -25.77
N LEU A 59 1.56 8.21 -25.08
CA LEU A 59 1.15 6.81 -25.16
C LEU A 59 0.39 6.46 -26.45
N THR A 60 -0.03 7.43 -27.27
CA THR A 60 -0.48 7.15 -28.64
C THR A 60 0.67 6.77 -29.57
N ASN A 61 1.92 7.09 -29.20
CA ASN A 61 3.08 6.54 -29.86
C ASN A 61 3.21 5.05 -29.50
N ASN A 62 3.04 4.18 -30.50
CA ASN A 62 3.04 2.72 -30.35
C ASN A 62 4.24 2.17 -29.57
N ALA A 63 5.41 2.81 -29.65
CA ALA A 63 6.60 2.38 -28.90
C ALA A 63 6.43 2.55 -27.37
N TYR A 64 5.87 3.68 -26.93
CA TYR A 64 5.66 3.96 -25.51
C TYR A 64 4.45 3.21 -24.94
N LYS A 65 3.42 2.97 -25.77
CA LYS A 65 2.31 2.09 -25.40
C LYS A 65 2.78 0.67 -25.06
N ALA A 66 3.59 0.08 -25.94
CA ALA A 66 4.14 -1.26 -25.74
C ALA A 66 4.99 -1.35 -24.45
N ILE A 67 5.84 -0.35 -24.19
CA ILE A 67 6.64 -0.29 -22.96
C ILE A 67 5.74 -0.19 -21.71
N ASN A 68 4.69 0.64 -21.76
CA ASN A 68 3.75 0.79 -20.64
C ASN A 68 2.97 -0.50 -20.36
N ASP A 69 2.57 -1.22 -21.40
CA ASP A 69 1.87 -2.51 -21.26
C ASP A 69 2.81 -3.59 -20.70
N GLN A 70 4.06 -3.68 -21.18
CA GLN A 70 5.09 -4.55 -20.59
C GLN A 70 5.35 -4.22 -19.12
N LEU A 71 5.36 -2.93 -18.76
CA LEU A 71 5.57 -2.51 -17.37
C LEU A 71 4.40 -2.91 -16.47
N LYS A 72 3.16 -2.85 -16.97
CA LYS A 72 1.98 -3.37 -16.23
C LYS A 72 2.06 -4.88 -16.06
N GLU A 73 2.41 -5.61 -17.11
CA GLU A 73 2.58 -7.07 -17.08
C GLU A 73 3.66 -7.48 -16.07
N LYS A 74 4.85 -6.86 -16.11
CA LYS A 74 5.93 -7.14 -15.15
C LYS A 74 5.57 -6.79 -13.71
N ARG A 75 4.72 -5.77 -13.49
CA ARG A 75 4.21 -5.46 -12.14
C ARG A 75 3.24 -6.53 -11.65
N LEU A 76 2.41 -7.07 -12.52
CA LEU A 76 1.49 -8.16 -12.20
C LEU A 76 2.27 -9.44 -11.88
N GLU A 77 3.19 -9.82 -12.76
CA GLU A 77 4.07 -10.98 -12.57
C GLU A 77 4.85 -10.87 -11.24
N LEU A 78 5.44 -9.72 -10.95
CA LEU A 78 6.16 -9.49 -9.68
C LEU A 78 5.23 -9.63 -8.46
N LYS A 79 3.97 -9.20 -8.56
CA LYS A 79 3.00 -9.33 -7.48
C LYS A 79 2.67 -10.80 -7.23
N GLU A 80 2.36 -11.54 -8.28
CA GLU A 80 2.04 -12.98 -8.22
C GLU A 80 3.21 -13.78 -7.64
N GLN A 81 4.45 -13.51 -8.10
CA GLN A 81 5.65 -14.17 -7.56
C GLN A 81 5.88 -13.86 -6.07
N LYS A 82 5.61 -12.62 -5.63
CA LYS A 82 5.71 -12.26 -4.20
C LYS A 82 4.65 -12.95 -3.35
N GLU A 83 3.44 -13.12 -3.88
CA GLU A 83 2.35 -13.83 -3.20
C GLU A 83 2.66 -15.32 -3.08
N ALA A 84 3.14 -15.95 -4.16
CA ALA A 84 3.60 -17.33 -4.16
C ALA A 84 4.75 -17.54 -3.16
N LEU A 85 5.79 -16.71 -3.23
CA LEU A 85 6.91 -16.74 -2.27
C LEU A 85 6.42 -16.59 -0.82
N SER A 86 5.43 -15.72 -0.55
CA SER A 86 4.90 -15.56 0.80
C SER A 86 4.23 -16.82 1.33
N GLN A 87 3.52 -17.56 0.46
CA GLN A 87 2.91 -18.85 0.81
C GLN A 87 3.99 -19.91 1.06
N GLU A 88 4.96 -20.02 0.16
CA GLU A 88 6.10 -20.94 0.28
C GLU A 88 6.91 -20.70 1.57
N LEU A 89 7.16 -19.44 1.94
CA LEU A 89 7.86 -19.10 3.19
C LEU A 89 7.05 -19.50 4.43
N VAL A 90 5.72 -19.38 4.39
CA VAL A 90 4.85 -19.84 5.48
C VAL A 90 4.91 -21.36 5.61
N ASP A 91 4.86 -22.09 4.49
CA ASP A 91 4.93 -23.55 4.50
C ASP A 91 6.32 -24.05 4.93
N TYR A 92 7.40 -23.43 4.45
CA TYR A 92 8.76 -23.70 4.91
C TYR A 92 8.89 -23.51 6.42
N TYR A 93 8.35 -22.41 6.97
CA TYR A 93 8.36 -22.18 8.42
C TYR A 93 7.56 -23.24 9.19
N ARG A 94 6.43 -23.71 8.64
CA ARG A 94 5.63 -24.79 9.24
C ARG A 94 6.39 -26.11 9.27
N GLU A 95 7.12 -26.43 8.21
CA GLU A 95 7.85 -27.69 8.06
C GLU A 95 9.17 -27.71 8.85
N HIS A 96 9.96 -26.64 8.79
CA HIS A 96 11.31 -26.59 9.35
C HIS A 96 11.39 -25.87 10.70
N GLY A 97 10.35 -25.11 11.09
CA GLY A 97 10.30 -24.39 12.37
C GLY A 97 11.28 -23.22 12.50
N THR A 98 12.03 -22.89 11.43
CA THR A 98 12.98 -21.78 11.41
C THR A 98 12.49 -20.66 10.50
N PRO A 99 12.55 -19.40 10.96
CA PRO A 99 12.20 -18.22 10.16
C PRO A 99 13.38 -17.75 9.29
N GLU A 100 14.42 -18.56 9.09
CA GLU A 100 15.61 -18.18 8.34
C GLU A 100 15.71 -18.97 7.05
N ILE A 101 16.09 -18.31 5.97
CA ILE A 101 16.32 -18.91 4.65
C ILE A 101 17.58 -18.32 4.03
N GLU A 102 18.39 -19.14 3.38
CA GLU A 102 19.54 -18.70 2.60
C GLU A 102 19.08 -18.31 1.18
N ASP A 103 19.49 -17.13 0.70
CA ASP A 103 19.21 -16.72 -0.67
C ASP A 103 20.24 -17.25 -1.68
N ASN A 104 19.99 -17.01 -2.97
CA ASN A 104 20.86 -17.48 -4.05
C ASN A 104 22.29 -16.90 -4.00
N ASP A 105 22.50 -15.82 -3.24
CA ASP A 105 23.80 -15.18 -3.05
C ASP A 105 24.51 -15.67 -1.77
N GLY A 106 23.92 -16.66 -1.08
CA GLY A 106 24.45 -17.21 0.17
C GLY A 106 24.16 -16.36 1.41
N ASN A 107 23.29 -15.36 1.31
CA ASN A 107 22.93 -14.52 2.45
C ASN A 107 21.74 -15.12 3.20
N VAL A 108 21.87 -15.26 4.51
CA VAL A 108 20.76 -15.64 5.37
C VAL A 108 19.81 -14.46 5.56
N LYS A 109 18.56 -14.63 5.14
CA LYS A 109 17.46 -13.70 5.37
C LYS A 109 16.50 -14.25 6.41
N ARG A 110 15.96 -13.36 7.25
CA ARG A 110 14.94 -13.70 8.23
C ARG A 110 13.55 -13.28 7.76
N MET A 111 12.60 -14.20 7.83
CA MET A 111 11.18 -13.98 7.60
C MET A 111 10.61 -13.00 8.64
N LYS A 112 9.81 -12.06 8.16
CA LYS A 112 9.08 -11.10 9.02
C LYS A 112 7.60 -11.47 9.05
N PHE A 113 7.18 -12.14 10.11
CA PHE A 113 5.76 -12.38 10.36
C PHE A 113 5.09 -11.12 10.92
N SER A 114 4.03 -10.65 10.27
CA SER A 114 3.13 -9.63 10.84
C SER A 114 1.77 -10.23 11.08
N VAL A 115 1.41 -10.45 12.35
CA VAL A 115 0.06 -10.83 12.74
C VAL A 115 -0.77 -9.55 12.87
N ARG A 116 -1.87 -9.47 12.11
CA ARG A 116 -2.87 -8.40 12.22
C ARG A 116 -4.25 -9.04 12.22
N LEU A 117 -5.17 -8.45 12.98
CA LEU A 117 -6.59 -8.77 12.85
C LEU A 117 -7.07 -8.20 11.51
N VAL A 118 -7.83 -8.99 10.76
CA VAL A 118 -8.46 -8.57 9.51
C VAL A 118 -9.95 -8.44 9.79
N SER A 119 -10.55 -7.32 9.38
CA SER A 119 -11.99 -7.04 9.43
C SER A 119 -12.61 -7.16 8.05
#